data_AF-A0A2C5YN59-F1
#
_entry.id   AF-A0A2C5YN59-F1
#
_cell.length_a   1.000
_cell.length_b   1.000
_cell.length_c   1.000
_cell.angle_alpha   90.00
_cell.angle_beta   90.00
_cell.angle_gamma   90.00
#
_symmetry.space_group_name_H-M   'P 1'
#
loop_
_entity.id
_entity.type
_entity.pdbx_description
1 polymer ?
#
loop_
_entity_poly.entity_id
_entity_poly.type
_entity_poly.pdbx_seq_one_letter_code
_entity_poly.pdbx_strand_id
1 'polypeptide(L)'
;MQAERAAQRLDDVRAGVVGVRRDVARDRVRMGRAEAARAAGVVDELREHLRRDFFAFYASYDPLFDWWATEPWKAADEALGELALAIRAKLVGGNGGVVVGGEPIGREALLVELEAELVAYSPEELVEIANDQYRWSERQMREASRAMGFGDDWRQALERIKAQSEPPGRQPELVVGLAREAADFVRRHDLVTVPRLAEETYRVTMMSAEQQRLAPFFLGGPSIQVAYPTADMAQPLKRMVMRGNNRHLARATALHELIPGHRLQLFAMERRAAHRRGLATPFFVEGWATYWEMALWRRGDFFDSPEGRVGTLFWRMHRCARLVLSLRFHTGQLTAPECVDLLVRWVGHERATAEAEVRRWFDADYPPLYQAAYLVGALQLLELRRELVDAGRLTEKQFHDRLLTLGAVPVELARALLLDTELDSDYKARWRWYKLRT
;
A
#
# COMPACT_ATOMS: atom_id res chain seq x y z
N MET A 1 -22.36 -22.94 -26.24
CA MET A 1 -22.30 -21.49 -26.53
C MET A 1 -22.89 -21.25 -27.92
N GLN A 2 -23.54 -20.10 -28.19
CA GLN A 2 -23.92 -19.73 -29.57
C GLN A 2 -22.71 -19.08 -30.26
N ALA A 3 -21.85 -19.91 -30.89
CA ALA A 3 -20.58 -19.47 -31.49
C ALA A 3 -20.74 -18.35 -32.53
N GLU A 4 -21.77 -18.41 -33.36
CA GLU A 4 -22.11 -17.37 -34.33
C GLU A 4 -22.43 -16.03 -33.66
N ARG A 5 -23.19 -16.05 -32.55
CA ARG A 5 -23.50 -14.84 -31.78
C ARG A 5 -22.27 -14.26 -31.07
N ALA A 6 -21.35 -15.12 -30.65
CA ALA A 6 -20.08 -14.70 -30.09
C ALA A 6 -19.19 -14.02 -31.15
N ALA A 7 -19.12 -14.59 -32.35
CA ALA A 7 -18.46 -13.99 -33.50
C ALA A 7 -19.04 -12.61 -33.85
N GLN A 8 -20.37 -12.49 -33.90
CA GLN A 8 -21.03 -11.20 -34.15
C GLN A 8 -20.67 -10.15 -33.09
N ARG A 9 -20.60 -10.53 -31.81
CA ARG A 9 -20.20 -9.60 -30.74
C ARG A 9 -18.75 -9.13 -30.89
N LEU A 10 -17.84 -9.99 -31.35
CA LEU A 10 -16.45 -9.61 -31.62
C LEU A 10 -16.37 -8.60 -32.76
N ASP A 11 -17.19 -8.78 -33.81
CA ASP A 11 -17.31 -7.81 -34.89
C ASP A 11 -17.88 -6.47 -34.44
N ASP A 12 -18.90 -6.48 -33.57
CA ASP A 12 -19.47 -5.26 -33.00
C ASP A 12 -18.42 -4.50 -32.16
N VAL A 13 -17.63 -5.22 -31.36
CA VAL A 13 -16.49 -4.67 -30.61
C VAL A 13 -15.49 -4.04 -31.56
N ARG A 14 -15.06 -4.77 -32.60
CA ARG A 14 -14.13 -4.27 -33.62
C ARG A 14 -14.65 -2.99 -34.27
N ALA A 15 -15.91 -2.97 -34.70
CA ALA A 15 -16.52 -1.80 -35.34
C ALA A 15 -16.55 -0.58 -34.40
N GLY A 16 -16.91 -0.79 -33.12
CA GLY A 16 -16.87 0.24 -32.09
C GLY A 16 -15.46 0.79 -31.86
N VAL A 17 -14.48 -0.09 -31.69
CA VAL A 17 -13.06 0.25 -31.47
C VAL A 17 -12.48 1.03 -32.66
N VAL A 18 -12.77 0.61 -33.89
CA VAL A 18 -12.35 1.34 -35.10
C VAL A 18 -12.98 2.74 -35.16
N GLY A 19 -14.24 2.88 -34.73
CA GLY A 19 -14.92 4.16 -34.59
C GLY A 19 -14.20 5.10 -33.61
N VAL A 20 -13.94 4.61 -32.39
CA VAL A 20 -13.21 5.37 -31.36
C VAL A 20 -11.81 5.74 -31.83
N ARG A 21 -11.07 4.82 -32.45
CA ARG A 21 -9.73 5.08 -33.00
C ARG A 21 -9.75 6.20 -34.04
N ARG A 22 -10.77 6.22 -34.90
CA ARG A 22 -10.95 7.28 -35.90
C ARG A 22 -11.20 8.64 -35.24
N ASP A 23 -11.96 8.68 -34.15
CA ASP A 23 -12.21 9.91 -33.41
C ASP A 23 -10.96 10.40 -32.65
N VAL A 24 -10.14 9.48 -32.11
CA VAL A 24 -8.81 9.80 -31.56
C VAL A 24 -7.90 10.38 -32.64
N ALA A 25 -7.84 9.76 -33.82
CA ALA A 25 -7.00 10.21 -34.93
C ALA A 25 -7.42 11.59 -35.47
N ARG A 26 -8.71 11.94 -35.38
CA ARG A 26 -9.30 13.21 -35.83
C ARG A 26 -9.36 14.29 -34.74
N ASP A 27 -8.70 14.07 -33.61
CA ASP A 27 -8.66 14.99 -32.46
C ASP A 27 -10.08 15.37 -31.94
N ARG A 28 -11.05 14.45 -32.11
CA ARG A 28 -12.44 14.58 -31.61
C ARG A 28 -12.59 14.12 -30.18
N VAL A 29 -11.65 13.30 -29.72
CA VAL A 29 -11.53 12.87 -28.33
C VAL A 29 -10.62 13.84 -27.61
N ARG A 30 -11.14 14.49 -26.55
CA ARG A 30 -10.37 15.38 -25.67
C ARG A 30 -10.32 14.77 -24.28
N MET A 31 -9.13 14.41 -23.84
CA MET A 31 -8.86 13.82 -22.52
C MET A 31 -7.48 14.27 -22.03
N GLY A 32 -7.25 14.19 -20.72
CA GLY A 32 -5.94 14.41 -20.13
C GLY A 32 -4.90 13.39 -20.60
N ARG A 33 -3.60 13.67 -20.45
CA ARG A 33 -2.53 12.80 -20.96
C ARG A 33 -2.52 11.42 -20.31
N ALA A 34 -2.80 11.31 -19.03
CA ALA A 34 -2.86 10.04 -18.33
C ALA A 34 -4.27 9.51 -18.12
N GLU A 35 -5.32 10.31 -18.30
CA GLU A 35 -6.63 9.78 -18.69
C GLU A 35 -6.51 8.99 -19.99
N ALA A 36 -5.76 9.49 -20.97
CA ALA A 36 -5.39 8.75 -22.17
C ALA A 36 -4.49 7.55 -21.87
N ALA A 37 -3.48 7.67 -21.00
CA ALA A 37 -2.63 6.53 -20.64
C ALA A 37 -3.42 5.41 -19.95
N ARG A 38 -4.34 5.75 -19.04
CA ARG A 38 -5.28 4.81 -18.41
C ARG A 38 -6.23 4.20 -19.41
N ALA A 39 -6.81 5.00 -20.31
CA ALA A 39 -7.68 4.48 -21.37
C ALA A 39 -6.93 3.45 -22.24
N ALA A 40 -5.67 3.70 -22.57
CA ALA A 40 -4.83 2.73 -23.28
C ALA A 40 -4.55 1.47 -22.43
N GLY A 41 -4.34 1.62 -21.11
CA GLY A 41 -4.19 0.51 -20.17
C GLY A 41 -5.44 -0.37 -20.08
N VAL A 42 -6.63 0.23 -19.94
CA VAL A 42 -7.92 -0.48 -19.92
C VAL A 42 -8.16 -1.24 -21.23
N VAL A 43 -7.76 -0.66 -22.37
CA VAL A 43 -7.83 -1.35 -23.67
C VAL A 43 -6.91 -2.58 -23.70
N ASP A 44 -5.72 -2.49 -23.12
CA ASP A 44 -4.79 -3.63 -23.03
C ASP A 44 -5.31 -4.72 -22.06
N GLU A 45 -5.89 -4.35 -20.92
CA GLU A 45 -6.51 -5.29 -19.99
C GLU A 45 -7.69 -6.02 -20.64
N LEU A 46 -8.58 -5.28 -21.33
CA LEU A 46 -9.68 -5.87 -22.09
C LEU A 46 -9.16 -6.86 -23.14
N ARG A 47 -8.08 -6.51 -23.84
CA ARG A 47 -7.44 -7.37 -24.83
C ARG A 47 -6.91 -8.67 -24.18
N GLU A 48 -6.27 -8.57 -23.02
CA GLU A 48 -5.80 -9.75 -22.27
C GLU A 48 -6.95 -10.63 -21.78
N HIS A 49 -8.05 -10.06 -21.27
CA HIS A 49 -9.24 -10.81 -20.89
C HIS A 49 -9.89 -11.52 -22.09
N LEU A 50 -10.02 -10.82 -23.22
CA LEU A 50 -10.54 -11.42 -24.46
C LEU A 50 -9.66 -12.56 -24.97
N ARG A 51 -8.34 -12.44 -24.81
CA ARG A 51 -7.38 -13.47 -25.22
C ARG A 51 -7.38 -14.68 -24.27
N ARG A 52 -7.20 -14.45 -22.97
CA ARG A 52 -6.97 -15.50 -21.97
C ARG A 52 -8.25 -16.15 -21.48
N ASP A 53 -9.23 -15.34 -21.10
CA ASP A 53 -10.40 -15.82 -20.37
C ASP A 53 -11.54 -16.19 -21.32
N PHE A 54 -11.61 -15.51 -22.46
CA PHE A 54 -12.63 -15.78 -23.47
C PHE A 54 -12.11 -16.69 -24.60
N PHE A 55 -11.20 -16.23 -25.45
CA PHE A 55 -10.81 -16.96 -26.66
C PHE A 55 -10.08 -18.26 -26.34
N ALA A 56 -9.01 -18.21 -25.53
CA ALA A 56 -8.22 -19.39 -25.18
C ALA A 56 -8.99 -20.47 -24.40
N PHE A 57 -10.12 -20.11 -23.77
CA PHE A 57 -10.98 -21.08 -23.09
C PHE A 57 -11.68 -22.03 -24.07
N TYR A 58 -12.13 -21.53 -25.23
CA TYR A 58 -12.88 -22.31 -26.22
C TYR A 58 -12.03 -22.75 -27.42
N ALA A 59 -11.01 -21.97 -27.76
CA ALA A 59 -10.20 -22.18 -28.96
C ALA A 59 -9.51 -23.55 -28.93
N SER A 60 -9.42 -24.21 -30.08
CA SER A 60 -8.89 -25.58 -30.27
C SER A 60 -9.66 -26.71 -29.58
N TYR A 61 -10.71 -26.40 -28.81
CA TYR A 61 -11.55 -27.37 -28.12
C TYR A 61 -12.96 -27.48 -28.72
N ASP A 62 -13.60 -26.35 -29.03
CA ASP A 62 -14.92 -26.30 -29.68
C ASP A 62 -14.79 -25.95 -31.18
N PRO A 63 -14.96 -26.93 -32.10
CA PRO A 63 -14.77 -26.71 -33.53
C PRO A 63 -15.74 -25.69 -34.15
N LEU A 64 -16.96 -25.56 -33.61
CA LEU A 64 -17.93 -24.56 -34.09
C LEU A 64 -17.54 -23.16 -33.60
N PHE A 65 -16.98 -23.05 -32.41
CA PHE A 65 -16.38 -21.79 -31.95
C PHE A 65 -15.21 -21.39 -32.84
N ASP A 66 -14.27 -22.30 -33.10
CA ASP A 66 -13.10 -22.02 -33.94
C ASP A 66 -13.51 -21.58 -35.35
N TRP A 67 -14.50 -22.25 -35.95
CA TRP A 67 -15.03 -21.92 -37.26
C TRP A 67 -15.58 -20.49 -37.35
N TRP A 68 -16.35 -20.06 -36.35
CA TRP A 68 -17.03 -18.76 -36.37
C TRP A 68 -16.20 -17.61 -35.79
N ALA A 69 -15.46 -17.84 -34.70
CA ALA A 69 -14.91 -16.77 -33.88
C ALA A 69 -13.41 -16.49 -34.11
N THR A 70 -12.66 -17.39 -34.76
CA THR A 70 -11.20 -17.22 -34.91
C THR A 70 -10.81 -15.95 -35.65
N GLU A 71 -11.43 -15.68 -36.80
CA GLU A 71 -11.10 -14.49 -37.60
C GLU A 71 -11.64 -13.20 -36.94
N PRO A 72 -12.91 -13.14 -36.50
CA PRO A 72 -13.44 -11.97 -35.79
C PRO A 72 -12.67 -11.62 -34.52
N TRP A 73 -12.19 -12.63 -33.78
CA TRP A 73 -11.34 -12.41 -32.60
C TRP A 73 -10.01 -11.78 -32.98
N LYS A 74 -9.31 -12.31 -34.00
CA LYS A 74 -8.04 -11.75 -34.48
C LYS A 74 -8.21 -10.29 -34.89
N ALA A 75 -9.28 -10.00 -35.62
CA ALA A 75 -9.56 -8.65 -36.11
C ALA A 75 -9.94 -7.68 -34.96
N ALA A 76 -10.66 -8.15 -33.93
CA ALA A 76 -10.96 -7.36 -32.74
C ALA A 76 -9.72 -7.11 -31.88
N ASP A 77 -8.88 -8.13 -31.67
CA ASP A 77 -7.60 -8.05 -30.94
C ASP A 77 -6.64 -7.06 -31.58
N GLU A 78 -6.49 -7.14 -32.91
CA GLU A 78 -5.68 -6.20 -33.68
C GLU A 78 -6.22 -4.77 -33.55
N ALA A 79 -7.53 -4.55 -33.75
CA ALA A 79 -8.13 -3.23 -33.64
C ALA A 79 -7.97 -2.61 -32.24
N LEU A 80 -8.07 -3.42 -31.18
CA LEU A 80 -7.83 -2.98 -29.79
C LEU A 80 -6.36 -2.57 -29.60
N GLY A 81 -5.42 -3.38 -30.08
CA GLY A 81 -4.00 -3.05 -30.04
C GLY A 81 -3.68 -1.74 -30.79
N GLU A 82 -4.24 -1.56 -31.98
CA GLU A 82 -4.08 -0.33 -32.76
C GLU A 82 -4.71 0.89 -32.06
N LEU A 83 -5.86 0.73 -31.39
CA LEU A 83 -6.46 1.80 -30.60
C LEU A 83 -5.57 2.20 -29.42
N ALA A 84 -5.05 1.24 -28.66
CA ALA A 84 -4.16 1.52 -27.53
C ALA A 84 -2.90 2.27 -27.98
N LEU A 85 -2.29 1.85 -29.11
CA LEU A 85 -1.17 2.56 -29.72
C LEU A 85 -1.55 3.98 -30.18
N ALA A 86 -2.71 4.15 -30.82
CA ALA A 86 -3.18 5.46 -31.26
C ALA A 86 -3.39 6.41 -30.08
N ILE A 87 -4.03 5.95 -29.00
CA ILE A 87 -4.22 6.73 -27.77
C ILE A 87 -2.86 7.16 -27.20
N ARG A 88 -1.91 6.23 -27.07
CA ARG A 88 -0.54 6.54 -26.57
C ARG A 88 0.18 7.56 -27.44
N ALA A 89 0.15 7.37 -28.76
CA ALA A 89 0.86 8.23 -29.69
C ALA A 89 0.25 9.64 -29.74
N LYS A 90 -1.07 9.76 -29.85
CA LYS A 90 -1.77 11.03 -30.08
C LYS A 90 -2.09 11.80 -28.80
N LEU A 91 -2.49 11.09 -27.75
CA LEU A 91 -3.09 11.71 -26.57
C LEU A 91 -2.16 11.70 -25.35
N VAL A 92 -1.22 10.74 -25.26
CA VAL A 92 -0.20 10.71 -24.20
C VAL A 92 1.05 11.52 -24.60
N GLY A 93 1.55 11.32 -25.83
CA GLY A 93 2.67 12.06 -26.41
C GLY A 93 4.04 11.39 -26.16
N GLY A 94 4.82 11.20 -27.24
CA GLY A 94 6.17 10.62 -27.19
C GLY A 94 7.25 11.67 -26.94
N ASN A 95 7.72 11.78 -25.69
CA ASN A 95 9.11 12.06 -25.29
C ASN A 95 9.20 12.13 -23.75
N GLY A 96 9.62 11.02 -23.14
CA GLY A 96 10.66 10.90 -22.09
C GLY A 96 10.79 11.91 -20.94
N GLY A 97 9.82 12.78 -20.68
CA GLY A 97 9.73 13.48 -19.41
C GLY A 97 8.96 12.59 -18.46
N VAL A 98 9.65 11.94 -17.52
CA VAL A 98 9.02 11.26 -16.38
C VAL A 98 8.04 12.25 -15.77
N VAL A 99 6.74 12.04 -15.97
CA VAL A 99 5.72 12.70 -15.17
C VAL A 99 5.97 12.19 -13.76
N VAL A 100 6.50 13.06 -12.91
CA VAL A 100 6.64 12.73 -11.48
C VAL A 100 5.22 12.59 -10.94
N GLY A 101 4.79 11.34 -10.79
CA GLY A 101 3.49 10.94 -10.27
C GLY A 101 2.40 10.87 -11.34
N GLY A 102 1.85 9.68 -11.55
CA GLY A 102 0.70 9.39 -12.42
C GLY A 102 -0.52 10.26 -12.10
N GLU A 103 -1.54 10.29 -12.95
CA GLU A 103 -2.58 11.33 -12.81
C GLU A 103 -3.62 11.07 -11.72
N PRO A 104 -4.22 12.14 -11.16
CA PRO A 104 -5.41 12.05 -10.35
C PRO A 104 -6.51 11.20 -11.03
N ILE A 105 -7.24 10.42 -10.22
CA ILE A 105 -8.33 9.56 -10.71
C ILE A 105 -9.72 10.16 -10.46
N GLY A 106 -9.79 11.23 -9.66
CA GLY A 106 -11.03 11.88 -9.29
C GLY A 106 -11.74 11.20 -8.12
N ARG A 107 -12.68 11.94 -7.53
CA ARG A 107 -13.44 11.53 -6.35
C ARG A 107 -14.33 10.31 -6.59
N GLU A 108 -15.02 10.26 -7.73
CA GLU A 108 -15.96 9.16 -8.02
C GLU A 108 -15.23 7.82 -8.20
N ALA A 109 -14.07 7.83 -8.85
CA ALA A 109 -13.24 6.62 -8.95
C ALA A 109 -12.74 6.18 -7.56
N LEU A 110 -12.35 7.11 -6.68
CA LEU A 110 -11.98 6.78 -5.30
C LEU A 110 -13.15 6.15 -4.53
N LEU A 111 -14.39 6.58 -4.76
CA LEU A 111 -15.57 5.96 -4.12
C LEU A 111 -15.79 4.53 -4.59
N VAL A 112 -15.58 4.22 -5.88
CA VAL A 112 -15.66 2.86 -6.41
C VAL A 112 -14.60 1.97 -5.78
N GLU A 113 -13.35 2.46 -5.68
CA GLU A 113 -12.25 1.74 -5.03
C GLU A 113 -12.56 1.50 -3.53
N LEU A 114 -13.13 2.48 -2.83
CA LEU A 114 -13.49 2.35 -1.41
C LEU A 114 -14.62 1.34 -1.21
N GLU A 115 -15.58 1.28 -2.13
CA GLU A 115 -16.64 0.27 -2.13
C GLU A 115 -16.07 -1.14 -2.32
N ALA A 116 -15.13 -1.31 -3.25
CA ALA A 116 -14.45 -2.60 -3.47
C ALA A 116 -13.65 -3.06 -2.24
N GLU A 117 -13.08 -2.11 -1.50
CA GLU A 117 -12.33 -2.37 -0.25
C GLU A 117 -13.22 -2.51 0.99
N LEU A 118 -14.55 -2.43 0.82
CA LEU A 118 -15.55 -2.41 1.90
C LEU A 118 -15.22 -1.37 2.98
N VAL A 119 -14.84 -0.16 2.55
CA VAL A 119 -14.60 0.99 3.44
C VAL A 119 -15.80 1.92 3.38
N ALA A 120 -16.58 1.93 4.45
CA ALA A 120 -17.75 2.78 4.59
C ALA A 120 -17.38 4.24 4.95
N TYR A 121 -16.47 4.89 4.23
CA TYR A 121 -16.11 6.30 4.46
C TYR A 121 -15.87 7.00 3.13
N SER A 122 -16.16 8.30 3.04
CA SER A 122 -15.78 9.10 1.87
C SER A 122 -14.28 9.48 1.91
N PRO A 123 -13.68 9.87 0.77
CA PRO A 123 -12.31 10.39 0.77
C PRO A 123 -12.11 11.56 1.73
N GLU A 124 -13.09 12.45 1.86
CA GLU A 124 -13.04 13.60 2.75
C GLU A 124 -13.06 13.17 4.23
N GLU A 125 -13.94 12.22 4.59
CA GLU A 125 -13.99 11.66 5.94
C GLU A 125 -12.65 10.97 6.30
N LEU A 126 -12.03 10.23 5.36
CA LEU A 126 -10.72 9.62 5.58
C LEU A 126 -9.61 10.66 5.77
N VAL A 127 -9.66 11.78 5.03
CA VAL A 127 -8.74 12.92 5.24
C VAL A 127 -8.91 13.52 6.64
N GLU A 128 -10.15 13.68 7.12
CA GLU A 128 -10.41 14.17 8.48
C GLU A 128 -9.86 13.23 9.55
N ILE A 129 -10.09 11.92 9.41
CA ILE A 129 -9.56 10.90 10.33
C ILE A 129 -8.03 10.96 10.37
N ALA A 130 -7.38 11.01 9.21
CA ALA A 130 -5.92 11.07 9.14
C ALA A 130 -5.37 12.38 9.73
N ASN A 131 -6.04 13.51 9.53
CA ASN A 131 -5.67 14.77 10.17
C ASN A 131 -5.79 14.70 11.71
N ASP A 132 -6.83 14.05 12.22
CA ASP A 132 -6.97 13.82 13.66
C ASP A 132 -5.87 12.93 14.23
N GLN A 133 -5.54 11.84 13.54
CA GLN A 133 -4.41 10.97 13.90
C GLN A 133 -3.06 11.71 13.83
N TYR A 134 -2.88 12.57 12.82
CA TYR A 134 -1.69 13.40 12.68
C TYR A 134 -1.56 14.39 13.85
N ARG A 135 -2.62 15.13 14.18
CA ARG A 135 -2.64 16.08 15.31
C ARG A 135 -2.34 15.38 16.63
N TRP A 136 -2.88 14.18 16.84
CA TRP A 136 -2.55 13.38 18.01
C TRP A 136 -1.06 12.99 18.02
N SER A 137 -0.54 12.53 16.89
CA SER A 137 0.87 12.11 16.76
C SER A 137 1.83 13.27 16.98
N GLU A 138 1.51 14.47 16.48
CA GLU A 138 2.31 15.67 16.70
C GLU A 138 2.35 16.07 18.19
N ARG A 139 1.23 15.96 18.92
CA ARG A 139 1.23 16.20 20.38
C ARG A 139 2.13 15.23 21.12
N GLN A 140 2.06 13.95 20.78
CA GLN A 140 2.94 12.92 21.36
C GLN A 140 4.40 13.15 20.98
N MET A 141 4.66 13.67 19.78
CA MET A 141 6.01 14.02 19.34
C MET A 141 6.59 15.16 20.19
N ARG A 142 5.77 16.18 20.51
CA ARG A 142 6.16 17.26 21.44
C ARG A 142 6.41 16.73 22.86
N GLU A 143 5.61 15.78 23.34
CA GLU A 143 5.85 15.16 24.64
C GLU A 143 7.19 14.40 24.68
N ALA A 144 7.50 13.61 23.65
CA ALA A 144 8.78 12.94 23.52
C ALA A 144 9.95 13.94 23.40
N SER A 145 9.75 15.02 22.65
CA SER A 145 10.71 16.13 22.52
C SER A 145 11.03 16.81 23.85
N ARG A 146 10.01 17.08 24.68
CA ARG A 146 10.19 17.62 26.04
C ARG A 146 10.99 16.67 26.90
N ALA A 147 10.72 15.36 26.83
CA ALA A 147 11.46 14.35 27.57
C ALA A 147 12.94 14.24 27.12
N MET A 148 13.23 14.62 25.87
CA MET A 148 14.60 14.71 25.33
C MET A 148 15.29 16.06 25.64
N GLY A 149 14.60 17.01 26.29
CA GLY A 149 15.14 18.32 26.63
C GLY A 149 15.04 19.37 25.53
N PHE A 150 14.29 19.13 24.46
CA PHE A 150 14.12 20.05 23.32
C PHE A 150 12.84 20.89 23.38
N GLY A 151 12.11 20.85 24.51
CA GLY A 151 10.82 21.54 24.65
C GLY A 151 9.82 21.09 23.57
N ASP A 152 9.06 22.04 23.01
CA ASP A 152 8.09 21.76 21.94
C ASP A 152 8.70 21.66 20.53
N ASP A 153 10.01 21.88 20.39
CA ASP A 153 10.72 21.74 19.12
C ASP A 153 11.03 20.27 18.81
N TRP A 154 9.98 19.56 18.41
CA TRP A 154 10.12 18.17 18.02
C TRP A 154 11.00 17.95 16.78
N ARG A 155 11.24 18.98 15.96
CA ARG A 155 12.17 18.87 14.82
C ARG A 155 13.60 18.71 15.32
N GLN A 156 13.97 19.44 16.38
CA GLN A 156 15.29 19.27 16.99
C GLN A 156 15.46 17.87 17.60
N ALA A 157 14.41 17.33 18.23
CA ALA A 157 14.39 15.95 18.70
C ALA A 157 14.54 14.93 17.54
N LEU A 158 13.84 15.16 16.42
CA LEU A 158 13.98 14.33 15.21
C LEU A 158 15.41 14.40 14.64
N GLU A 159 15.99 15.58 14.55
CA GLU A 159 17.39 15.76 14.09
C GLU A 159 18.39 15.05 15.01
N ARG A 160 18.13 15.04 16.32
CA ARG A 160 18.94 14.30 17.29
C ARG A 160 18.95 12.80 17.00
N ILE A 161 17.80 12.19 16.72
CA ILE A 161 17.73 10.75 16.43
C ILE A 161 18.31 10.40 15.05
N LYS A 162 18.16 11.29 14.05
CA LYS A 162 18.76 11.11 12.72
C LYS A 162 20.28 11.05 12.76
N ALA A 163 20.90 11.71 13.74
CA ALA A 163 22.35 11.64 13.96
C ALA A 163 22.83 10.30 14.56
N GLN A 164 21.92 9.43 15.03
CA GLN A 164 22.25 8.16 15.70
C GLN A 164 22.17 6.97 14.72
N SER A 165 22.95 7.05 13.64
CA SER A 165 23.02 5.99 12.62
C SER A 165 24.15 4.99 12.93
N GLU A 166 24.02 3.75 12.46
CA GLU A 166 25.09 2.75 12.63
C GLU A 166 26.31 3.06 11.74
N PRO A 167 27.54 2.73 12.15
CA PRO A 167 28.66 2.85 11.23
C PRO A 167 28.52 1.84 10.05
N PRO A 168 29.15 2.12 8.90
CA PRO A 168 29.09 1.22 7.74
C PRO A 168 29.44 -0.22 8.12
N GLY A 169 28.64 -1.17 7.62
CA GLY A 169 28.79 -2.61 7.92
C GLY A 169 28.04 -3.11 9.15
N ARG A 170 27.52 -2.24 10.03
CA ARG A 170 26.83 -2.66 11.26
C ARG A 170 25.30 -2.69 11.16
N GLN A 171 24.72 -2.09 10.12
CA GLN A 171 23.25 -2.03 9.95
C GLN A 171 22.56 -3.41 9.93
N PRO A 172 23.09 -4.45 9.24
CA PRO A 172 22.43 -5.77 9.25
C PRO A 172 22.32 -6.37 10.65
N GLU A 173 23.36 -6.21 11.48
CA GLU A 173 23.37 -6.71 12.85
C GLU A 173 22.33 -6.01 13.72
N LEU A 174 22.19 -4.68 13.56
CA LEU A 174 21.13 -3.91 14.21
C LEU A 174 19.75 -4.45 13.79
N VAL A 175 19.49 -4.60 12.49
CA VAL A 175 18.18 -5.05 11.99
C VAL A 175 17.82 -6.44 12.49
N VAL A 176 18.78 -7.39 12.48
CA VAL A 176 18.57 -8.73 13.04
C VAL A 176 18.33 -8.68 14.55
N GLY A 177 19.04 -7.82 15.27
CA GLY A 177 18.83 -7.61 16.70
C GLY A 177 17.42 -7.10 17.01
N LEU A 178 16.96 -6.08 16.28
CA LEU A 178 15.62 -5.51 16.42
C LEU A 178 14.52 -6.53 16.08
N ALA A 179 14.73 -7.36 15.06
CA ALA A 179 13.80 -8.42 14.69
C ALA A 179 13.64 -9.47 15.79
N ARG A 180 14.75 -9.89 16.39
CA ARG A 180 14.76 -10.83 17.52
C ARG A 180 14.10 -10.23 18.75
N GLU A 181 14.43 -8.99 19.08
CA GLU A 181 13.82 -8.26 20.19
C GLU A 181 12.29 -8.21 20.06
N ALA A 182 11.78 -7.85 18.87
CA ALA A 182 10.35 -7.79 18.59
C ALA A 182 9.67 -9.18 18.70
N ALA A 183 10.27 -10.22 18.14
CA ALA A 183 9.78 -11.59 18.24
C ALA A 183 9.75 -12.10 19.70
N ASP A 184 10.84 -11.86 20.44
CA ASP A 184 10.95 -12.20 21.86
C ASP A 184 9.93 -11.44 22.71
N PHE A 185 9.70 -10.17 22.39
CA PHE A 185 8.74 -9.35 23.09
C PHE A 185 7.32 -9.91 22.96
N VAL A 186 6.83 -10.12 21.73
CA VAL A 186 5.47 -10.62 21.52
C VAL A 186 5.27 -12.04 22.06
N ARG A 187 6.33 -12.86 22.08
CA ARG A 187 6.29 -14.20 22.67
C ARG A 187 6.23 -14.15 24.19
N ARG A 188 7.09 -13.35 24.84
CA ARG A 188 7.14 -13.21 26.32
C ARG A 188 5.85 -12.65 26.91
N HIS A 189 5.20 -11.74 26.18
CA HIS A 189 3.94 -11.14 26.61
C HIS A 189 2.70 -11.89 26.12
N ASP A 190 2.88 -13.07 25.49
CA ASP A 190 1.83 -13.89 24.91
C ASP A 190 0.83 -13.10 24.05
N LEU A 191 1.36 -12.25 23.16
CA LEU A 191 0.55 -11.39 22.31
C LEU A 191 0.12 -12.10 21.02
N VAL A 192 0.95 -12.95 20.45
CA VAL A 192 0.66 -13.73 19.23
C VAL A 192 1.54 -14.98 19.19
N THR A 193 1.08 -16.05 18.55
CA THR A 193 1.90 -17.23 18.29
C THR A 193 2.98 -16.91 17.26
N VAL A 194 4.25 -17.14 17.61
CA VAL A 194 5.40 -17.01 16.71
C VAL A 194 5.93 -18.40 16.38
N PRO A 195 5.63 -18.95 15.18
CA PRO A 195 6.19 -20.23 14.77
C PRO A 195 7.71 -20.14 14.62
N ARG A 196 8.43 -21.13 15.14
CA ARG A 196 9.90 -21.23 15.03
C ARG A 196 10.40 -21.07 13.59
N LEU A 197 9.71 -21.68 12.63
CA LEU A 197 10.06 -21.54 11.21
C LEU A 197 9.90 -20.11 10.70
N ALA A 198 8.90 -19.35 11.15
CA ALA A 198 8.75 -17.95 10.75
C ALA A 198 9.96 -17.11 11.19
N GLU A 199 10.42 -17.37 12.41
CA GLU A 199 11.54 -16.68 13.06
C GLU A 199 12.92 -17.08 12.52
N GLU A 200 13.14 -18.36 12.20
CA GLU A 200 14.49 -18.84 11.83
C GLU A 200 14.79 -18.78 10.32
N THR A 201 13.77 -18.63 9.47
CA THR A 201 13.93 -18.84 8.01
C THR A 201 13.82 -17.59 7.15
N TYR A 202 13.72 -16.39 7.74
CA TYR A 202 13.81 -15.16 6.95
C TYR A 202 15.27 -14.90 6.52
N ARG A 203 15.44 -14.29 5.35
CA ARG A 203 16.76 -13.89 4.84
C ARG A 203 16.99 -12.40 5.04
N VAL A 204 18.25 -12.00 5.19
CA VAL A 204 18.67 -10.60 5.23
C VAL A 204 19.48 -10.32 3.97
N THR A 205 19.09 -9.30 3.21
CA THR A 205 19.81 -8.86 2.01
C THR A 205 20.03 -7.35 2.06
N MET A 206 21.10 -6.85 1.45
CA MET A 206 21.30 -5.41 1.29
C MET A 206 20.69 -4.93 -0.03
N MET A 207 20.02 -3.78 -0.01
CA MET A 207 19.51 -3.14 -1.23
C MET A 207 20.66 -2.46 -1.99
N SER A 208 20.66 -2.58 -3.32
CA SER A 208 21.59 -1.86 -4.19
C SER A 208 21.34 -0.34 -4.16
N ALA A 209 22.30 0.46 -4.66
CA ALA A 209 22.10 1.90 -4.78
C ALA A 209 20.91 2.28 -5.67
N GLU A 210 20.67 1.49 -6.72
CA GLU A 210 19.53 1.66 -7.61
C GLU A 210 18.21 1.36 -6.90
N GLN A 211 18.12 0.24 -6.20
CA GLN A 211 16.94 -0.12 -5.42
C GLN A 211 16.61 0.96 -4.38
N GLN A 212 17.62 1.52 -3.71
CA GLN A 212 17.43 2.57 -2.71
C GLN A 212 16.96 3.91 -3.28
N ARG A 213 17.10 4.15 -4.60
CA ARG A 213 16.50 5.32 -5.26
C ARG A 213 15.00 5.16 -5.46
N LEU A 214 14.52 3.92 -5.57
CA LEU A 214 13.11 3.58 -5.76
C LEU A 214 12.39 3.39 -4.42
N ALA A 215 13.04 2.68 -3.50
CA ALA A 215 12.53 2.39 -2.15
C ALA A 215 13.61 2.77 -1.11
N PRO A 216 13.50 3.94 -0.46
CA PRO A 216 14.57 4.48 0.39
C PRO A 216 14.69 3.82 1.77
N PHE A 217 13.80 2.89 2.10
CA PHE A 217 13.68 2.22 3.40
C PHE A 217 13.62 0.71 3.25
N PHE A 218 13.61 -0.01 4.37
CA PHE A 218 13.57 -1.47 4.33
C PHE A 218 12.29 -1.97 3.67
N LEU A 219 12.40 -3.09 2.99
CA LEU A 219 11.28 -3.84 2.44
C LEU A 219 11.30 -5.26 3.00
N GLY A 220 10.14 -5.87 3.19
CA GLY A 220 10.01 -7.15 3.87
C GLY A 220 9.23 -8.22 3.12
N GLY A 221 8.90 -9.26 3.89
CA GLY A 221 8.17 -10.45 3.47
C GLY A 221 8.91 -11.75 3.83
N PRO A 222 9.23 -12.65 2.89
CA PRO A 222 10.08 -13.82 3.17
C PRO A 222 11.56 -13.47 3.43
N SER A 223 11.94 -12.20 3.22
CA SER A 223 13.25 -11.63 3.49
C SER A 223 13.11 -10.17 3.91
N ILE A 224 14.07 -9.66 4.68
CA ILE A 224 14.24 -8.21 4.90
C ILE A 224 15.35 -7.68 3.98
N GLN A 225 15.00 -6.69 3.16
CA GLN A 225 15.90 -5.95 2.30
C GLN A 225 16.30 -4.66 3.03
N VAL A 226 17.55 -4.60 3.47
CA VAL A 226 18.08 -3.50 4.28
C VAL A 226 18.60 -2.38 3.39
N ALA A 227 17.97 -1.21 3.50
CA ALA A 227 18.42 0.05 2.90
C ALA A 227 19.52 0.68 3.78
N TYR A 228 20.76 0.67 3.29
CA TYR A 228 21.89 1.36 3.91
C TYR A 228 22.94 1.70 2.85
N PRO A 229 23.81 2.72 3.04
CA PRO A 229 24.64 3.18 1.95
C PRO A 229 25.60 2.12 1.42
N THR A 230 25.72 2.07 0.10
CA THR A 230 26.67 1.21 -0.61
C THR A 230 27.91 2.01 -1.03
N ALA A 231 28.99 1.31 -1.40
CA ALA A 231 30.28 1.93 -1.71
C ALA A 231 30.21 2.92 -2.88
N ASP A 232 29.37 2.64 -3.88
CA ASP A 232 29.17 3.38 -5.14
C ASP A 232 28.29 4.63 -5.00
N MET A 233 27.68 4.87 -3.84
CA MET A 233 26.90 6.09 -3.60
C MET A 233 27.76 7.34 -3.42
N ALA A 234 27.27 8.48 -3.93
CA ALA A 234 27.85 9.79 -3.66
C ALA A 234 27.82 10.12 -2.16
N GLN A 235 28.85 10.80 -1.65
CA GLN A 235 29.00 11.08 -0.21
C GLN A 235 27.80 11.80 0.45
N PRO A 236 27.17 12.81 -0.19
CA PRO A 236 25.96 13.43 0.36
C PRO A 236 24.80 12.44 0.48
N LEU A 237 24.61 11.58 -0.53
CA LEU A 237 23.57 10.55 -0.53
C LEU A 237 23.81 9.51 0.57
N LYS A 238 25.07 9.10 0.78
CA LYS A 238 25.44 8.20 1.89
C LYS A 238 24.96 8.76 3.23
N ARG A 239 25.29 10.02 3.54
CA ARG A 239 24.87 10.67 4.80
C ARG A 239 23.35 10.75 4.93
N MET A 240 22.65 11.06 3.85
CA MET A 240 21.20 11.14 3.83
C MET A 240 20.54 9.78 4.11
N VAL A 241 21.00 8.72 3.46
CA VAL A 241 20.49 7.34 3.66
C VAL A 241 20.75 6.87 5.09
N MET A 242 21.93 7.16 5.67
CA MET A 242 22.21 6.86 7.08
C MET A 242 21.19 7.52 8.00
N ARG A 243 20.97 8.84 7.83
CA ARG A 243 20.01 9.61 8.62
C ARG A 243 18.59 9.05 8.52
N GLY A 244 18.16 8.68 7.32
CA GLY A 244 16.83 8.11 7.06
C GLY A 244 16.65 6.69 7.61
N ASN A 245 17.74 5.92 7.76
CA ASN A 245 17.73 4.54 8.27
C ASN A 245 18.46 4.42 9.63
N ASN A 246 18.40 5.46 10.46
CA ASN A 246 18.99 5.45 11.80
C ASN A 246 18.33 4.41 12.73
N ARG A 247 18.96 4.12 13.87
CA ARG A 247 18.51 3.04 14.75
C ARG A 247 17.08 3.17 15.29
N HIS A 248 16.61 4.39 15.51
CA HIS A 248 15.30 4.65 16.10
C HIS A 248 14.20 4.50 15.05
N LEU A 249 14.45 4.95 13.81
CA LEU A 249 13.54 4.70 12.69
C LEU A 249 13.52 3.23 12.29
N ALA A 250 14.70 2.58 12.26
CA ALA A 250 14.84 1.17 11.93
C ALA A 250 14.08 0.25 12.90
N ARG A 251 13.89 0.63 14.17
CA ARG A 251 13.16 -0.16 15.17
C ARG A 251 11.72 -0.45 14.76
N ALA A 252 10.98 0.58 14.34
CA ALA A 252 9.61 0.41 13.87
C ALA A 252 9.56 -0.34 12.54
N THR A 253 10.47 -0.03 11.60
CA THR A 253 10.52 -0.69 10.29
C THR A 253 10.87 -2.18 10.40
N ALA A 254 11.84 -2.57 11.23
CA ALA A 254 12.22 -3.98 11.40
C ALA A 254 11.04 -4.82 11.94
N LEU A 255 10.31 -4.28 12.92
CA LEU A 255 9.09 -4.90 13.43
C LEU A 255 8.00 -5.00 12.34
N HIS A 256 7.80 -3.93 11.57
CA HIS A 256 6.82 -3.85 10.49
C HIS A 256 7.06 -4.93 9.42
N GLU A 257 8.30 -5.06 8.98
CA GLU A 257 8.68 -5.99 7.91
C GLU A 257 8.80 -7.44 8.38
N LEU A 258 9.16 -7.65 9.65
CA LEU A 258 9.43 -8.98 10.19
C LEU A 258 8.33 -9.43 11.16
N ILE A 259 8.69 -9.73 12.40
CA ILE A 259 7.80 -10.28 13.41
C ILE A 259 7.54 -9.17 14.43
N PRO A 260 6.29 -8.91 14.80
CA PRO A 260 5.05 -9.60 14.41
C PRO A 260 4.39 -9.14 13.08
N GLY A 261 5.01 -8.25 12.31
CA GLY A 261 4.47 -7.70 11.07
C GLY A 261 4.42 -8.66 9.87
N HIS A 262 4.92 -8.22 8.71
CA HIS A 262 4.71 -8.92 7.43
C HIS A 262 5.28 -10.33 7.39
N ARG A 263 6.47 -10.60 7.97
CA ARG A 263 7.04 -11.95 7.96
C ARG A 263 6.10 -12.96 8.61
N LEU A 264 5.53 -12.63 9.76
CA LEU A 264 4.59 -13.50 10.48
C LEU A 264 3.28 -13.63 9.70
N GLN A 265 2.74 -12.50 9.23
CA GLN A 265 1.50 -12.46 8.45
C GLN A 265 1.56 -13.32 7.21
N LEU A 266 2.53 -13.08 6.33
CA LEU A 266 2.67 -13.80 5.08
C LEU A 266 2.99 -15.28 5.33
N PHE A 267 3.81 -15.59 6.34
CA PHE A 267 4.07 -16.98 6.73
C PHE A 267 2.77 -17.72 7.05
N ALA A 268 1.89 -17.12 7.86
CA ALA A 268 0.64 -17.73 8.25
C ALA A 268 -0.35 -17.83 7.08
N MET A 269 -0.49 -16.75 6.30
CA MET A 269 -1.45 -16.68 5.19
C MET A 269 -1.09 -17.60 4.01
N GLU A 270 0.19 -17.85 3.73
CA GLU A 270 0.57 -18.84 2.72
C GLU A 270 0.09 -20.26 3.06
N ARG A 271 -0.19 -20.52 4.34
CA ARG A 271 -0.51 -21.85 4.89
C ARG A 271 -1.97 -21.99 5.31
N ARG A 272 -2.75 -20.92 5.27
CA ARG A 272 -4.13 -20.86 5.76
C ARG A 272 -5.01 -20.14 4.74
N ALA A 273 -6.28 -20.55 4.64
CA ALA A 273 -7.29 -19.89 3.82
C ALA A 273 -6.88 -19.59 2.36
N ALA A 274 -6.16 -20.50 1.70
CA ALA A 274 -5.68 -20.32 0.32
C ALA A 274 -6.81 -20.01 -0.69
N HIS A 275 -8.02 -20.51 -0.43
CA HIS A 275 -9.22 -20.22 -1.23
C HIS A 275 -9.64 -18.74 -1.22
N ARG A 276 -9.15 -17.94 -0.27
CA ARG A 276 -9.45 -16.49 -0.15
C ARG A 276 -8.36 -15.60 -0.75
N ARG A 277 -7.36 -16.17 -1.41
CA ARG A 277 -6.25 -15.39 -2.00
C ARG A 277 -6.71 -14.33 -3.00
N GLY A 278 -7.78 -14.60 -3.75
CA GLY A 278 -8.38 -13.63 -4.70
C GLY A 278 -9.09 -12.45 -4.02
N LEU A 279 -9.29 -12.49 -2.70
CA LEU A 279 -9.88 -11.42 -1.90
C LEU A 279 -8.80 -10.62 -1.14
N ALA A 280 -7.52 -10.85 -1.43
CA ALA A 280 -6.44 -10.20 -0.71
C ALA A 280 -6.43 -8.69 -0.95
N THR A 281 -6.41 -7.90 0.12
CA THR A 281 -6.38 -6.43 0.06
C THR A 281 -5.14 -5.86 0.76
N PRO A 282 -4.56 -4.75 0.22
CA PRO A 282 -3.56 -3.96 0.92
C PRO A 282 -4.02 -3.49 2.31
N PHE A 283 -5.31 -3.21 2.53
CA PHE A 283 -5.83 -2.72 3.80
C PHE A 283 -5.61 -3.72 4.93
N PHE A 284 -5.71 -5.03 4.65
CA PHE A 284 -5.38 -6.03 5.66
C PHE A 284 -3.86 -6.25 5.78
N VAL A 285 -3.14 -6.28 4.65
CA VAL A 285 -1.69 -6.54 4.64
C VAL A 285 -0.92 -5.42 5.35
N GLU A 286 -1.05 -4.20 4.86
CA GLU A 286 -0.36 -3.02 5.39
C GLU A 286 -0.97 -2.56 6.71
N GLY A 287 -2.28 -2.77 6.87
CA GLY A 287 -2.99 -2.52 8.13
C GLY A 287 -2.48 -3.40 9.26
N TRP A 288 -2.18 -4.68 9.03
CA TRP A 288 -1.64 -5.59 10.06
C TRP A 288 -0.28 -5.12 10.58
N ALA A 289 0.66 -4.85 9.68
CA ALA A 289 1.99 -4.43 10.09
C ALA A 289 1.95 -3.05 10.78
N THR A 290 1.10 -2.15 10.29
CA THR A 290 0.86 -0.84 10.94
C THR A 290 0.16 -0.94 12.28
N TYR A 291 -0.77 -1.88 12.40
CA TYR A 291 -1.49 -2.16 13.64
C TYR A 291 -0.53 -2.49 14.77
N TRP A 292 0.50 -3.32 14.51
CA TRP A 292 1.47 -3.69 15.55
C TRP A 292 2.28 -2.52 16.07
N GLU A 293 2.68 -1.58 15.21
CA GLU A 293 3.36 -0.36 15.66
C GLU A 293 2.46 0.46 16.58
N MET A 294 1.18 0.63 16.22
CA MET A 294 0.22 1.39 17.01
C MET A 294 -0.19 0.66 18.30
N ALA A 295 -0.32 -0.66 18.27
CA ALA A 295 -0.68 -1.49 19.41
C ALA A 295 0.45 -1.51 20.46
N LEU A 296 1.69 -1.72 20.01
CA LEU A 296 2.86 -1.67 20.92
C LEU A 296 3.15 -0.26 21.44
N TRP A 297 2.89 0.78 20.63
CA TRP A 297 2.86 2.15 21.15
C TRP A 297 1.85 2.29 22.30
N ARG A 298 0.59 1.88 22.07
CA ARG A 298 -0.49 2.01 23.08
C ARG A 298 -0.18 1.23 24.36
N ARG A 299 0.51 0.09 24.22
CA ARG A 299 0.97 -0.72 25.35
C ARG A 299 2.02 0.00 26.21
N GLY A 300 2.89 0.79 25.58
CA GLY A 300 3.79 1.74 26.24
C GLY A 300 5.12 1.21 26.77
N ASP A 301 5.36 -0.10 26.67
CA ASP A 301 6.54 -0.81 27.20
C ASP A 301 7.48 -1.38 26.11
N PHE A 302 7.21 -1.10 24.82
CA PHE A 302 8.09 -1.50 23.71
C PHE A 302 8.89 -0.34 23.10
N PHE A 303 8.25 0.82 22.91
CA PHE A 303 8.89 2.08 22.51
C PHE A 303 9.01 2.98 23.75
N ASP A 304 9.75 2.51 24.74
CA ASP A 304 9.78 3.09 26.08
C ASP A 304 10.69 4.33 26.19
N SER A 305 11.77 4.38 25.42
CA SER A 305 12.66 5.55 25.38
C SER A 305 12.08 6.73 24.60
N PRO A 306 12.37 7.99 25.01
CA PRO A 306 11.96 9.18 24.25
C PRO A 306 12.40 9.15 22.78
N GLU A 307 13.63 8.74 22.49
CA GLU A 307 14.15 8.60 21.13
C GLU A 307 13.41 7.51 20.35
N GLY A 308 13.12 6.37 20.99
CA GLY A 308 12.31 5.31 20.41
C GLY A 308 10.90 5.80 20.06
N ARG A 309 10.31 6.64 20.93
CA ARG A 309 9.01 7.26 20.70
C ARG A 309 9.01 8.21 19.51
N VAL A 310 10.03 9.08 19.40
CA VAL A 310 10.20 9.94 18.21
C VAL A 310 10.30 9.07 16.95
N GLY A 311 11.05 7.98 16.99
CA GLY A 311 11.26 7.10 15.85
C GLY A 311 9.97 6.44 15.33
N THR A 312 9.13 5.89 16.20
CA THR A 312 7.84 5.30 15.78
C THR A 312 6.80 6.36 15.40
N LEU A 313 6.78 7.51 16.08
CA LEU A 313 5.88 8.60 15.73
C LEU A 313 6.20 9.21 14.36
N PHE A 314 7.46 9.23 13.93
CA PHE A 314 7.84 9.62 12.58
C PHE A 314 7.10 8.77 11.54
N TRP A 315 7.08 7.45 11.71
CA TRP A 315 6.37 6.54 10.80
C TRP A 315 4.86 6.67 10.87
N ARG A 316 4.31 6.87 12.07
CA ARG A 316 2.87 7.14 12.21
C ARG A 316 2.46 8.46 11.55
N MET A 317 3.24 9.52 11.72
CA MET A 317 3.03 10.80 11.04
C MET A 317 3.19 10.66 9.52
N HIS A 318 4.15 9.87 9.04
CA HIS A 318 4.28 9.50 7.63
C HIS A 318 3.01 8.82 7.10
N ARG A 319 2.44 7.85 7.83
CA ARG A 319 1.21 7.16 7.42
C ARG A 319 -0.02 8.05 7.41
N CYS A 320 -0.10 9.01 8.32
CA CYS A 320 -1.13 10.05 8.27
C CYS A 320 -0.93 10.98 7.06
N ALA A 321 0.30 11.43 6.84
CA ALA A 321 0.63 12.32 5.73
C ALA A 321 0.37 11.66 4.38
N ARG A 322 0.85 10.43 4.14
CA ARG A 322 0.66 9.74 2.85
C ARG A 322 -0.82 9.53 2.50
N LEU A 323 -1.68 9.24 3.47
CA LEU A 323 -3.12 9.13 3.25
C LEU A 323 -3.69 10.48 2.82
N VAL A 324 -3.43 11.55 3.59
CA VAL A 324 -3.95 12.89 3.26
C VAL A 324 -3.44 13.37 1.91
N LEU A 325 -2.14 13.25 1.67
CA LEU A 325 -1.50 13.72 0.45
C LEU A 325 -1.97 12.93 -0.78
N SER A 326 -2.13 11.61 -0.66
CA SER A 326 -2.60 10.77 -1.76
C SER A 326 -4.06 11.06 -2.14
N LEU A 327 -4.97 11.15 -1.16
CA LEU A 327 -6.37 11.46 -1.47
C LEU A 327 -6.51 12.88 -2.05
N ARG A 328 -5.80 13.86 -1.50
CA ARG A 328 -5.78 15.23 -2.04
C ARG A 328 -5.18 15.30 -3.44
N PHE A 329 -4.16 14.51 -3.72
CA PHE A 329 -3.62 14.38 -5.07
C PHE A 329 -4.66 13.79 -6.03
N HIS A 330 -5.26 12.65 -5.69
CA HIS A 330 -6.23 11.98 -6.56
C HIS A 330 -7.55 12.76 -6.75
N THR A 331 -7.89 13.66 -5.83
CA THR A 331 -9.01 14.61 -5.97
C THR A 331 -8.63 15.93 -6.66
N GLY A 332 -7.38 16.09 -7.10
CA GLY A 332 -6.90 17.29 -7.80
C GLY A 332 -6.63 18.51 -6.91
N GLN A 333 -6.60 18.32 -5.59
CA GLN A 333 -6.34 19.40 -4.61
C GLN A 333 -4.85 19.67 -4.37
N LEU A 334 -3.98 18.72 -4.71
CA LEU A 334 -2.52 18.86 -4.59
C LEU A 334 -1.83 18.30 -5.82
N THR A 335 -0.68 18.89 -6.16
CA THR A 335 0.28 18.37 -7.15
C THR A 335 1.34 17.50 -6.47
N ALA A 336 2.05 16.67 -7.25
CA ALA A 336 3.13 15.84 -6.71
C ALA A 336 4.27 16.68 -6.07
N PRO A 337 4.74 17.81 -6.65
CA PRO A 337 5.73 18.67 -5.99
C PRO A 337 5.24 19.24 -4.64
N GLU A 338 3.97 19.65 -4.55
CA GLU A 338 3.40 20.10 -3.27
C GLU A 338 3.34 18.96 -2.24
N CYS A 339 3.06 17.72 -2.68
CA CYS A 339 3.13 16.55 -1.80
C CYS A 339 4.54 16.33 -1.25
N VAL A 340 5.60 16.51 -2.06
CA VAL A 340 6.99 16.43 -1.58
C VAL A 340 7.27 17.49 -0.51
N ASP A 341 6.90 18.74 -0.78
CA ASP A 341 7.12 19.85 0.17
C ASP A 341 6.37 19.63 1.48
N LEU A 342 5.13 19.14 1.39
CA LEU A 342 4.32 18.78 2.55
C LEU A 342 4.90 17.61 3.32
N LEU A 343 5.41 16.57 2.64
CA LEU A 343 6.01 15.42 3.30
C LEU A 343 7.27 15.81 4.08
N VAL A 344 8.13 16.65 3.50
CA VAL A 344 9.29 17.23 4.19
C VAL A 344 8.84 18.08 5.38
N ARG A 345 7.84 18.95 5.18
CA ARG A 345 7.39 19.88 6.21
C ARG A 345 6.66 19.16 7.36
N TRP A 346 5.76 18.25 7.08
CA TRP A 346 4.92 17.60 8.07
C TRP A 346 5.69 16.52 8.83
N VAL A 347 6.49 15.72 8.14
CA VAL A 347 7.10 14.53 8.75
C VAL A 347 8.59 14.74 9.07
N GLY A 348 9.27 15.61 8.31
CA GLY A 348 10.72 15.81 8.45
C GLY A 348 11.54 14.80 7.64
N HIS A 349 11.01 14.26 6.55
CA HIS A 349 11.79 13.48 5.58
C HIS A 349 12.93 14.30 4.98
N GLU A 350 14.02 13.63 4.61
CA GLU A 350 15.03 14.23 3.73
C GLU A 350 14.41 14.47 2.34
N ARG A 351 14.76 15.56 1.64
CA ARG A 351 14.06 15.95 0.41
C ARG A 351 14.11 14.86 -0.67
N ALA A 352 15.27 14.27 -0.96
CA ALA A 352 15.36 13.24 -2.00
C ALA A 352 14.62 11.95 -1.60
N THR A 353 14.53 11.64 -0.30
CA THR A 353 13.69 10.55 0.22
C THR A 353 12.21 10.85 0.00
N ALA A 354 11.77 12.09 0.27
CA ALA A 354 10.40 12.52 0.03
C ALA A 354 10.04 12.49 -1.47
N GLU A 355 10.96 12.89 -2.35
CA GLU A 355 10.79 12.79 -3.80
C GLU A 355 10.65 11.34 -4.28
N ALA A 356 11.46 10.42 -3.74
CA ALA A 356 11.37 9.00 -4.06
C ALA A 356 10.03 8.39 -3.59
N GLU A 357 9.61 8.70 -2.36
CA GLU A 357 8.33 8.23 -1.81
C GLU A 357 7.14 8.76 -2.61
N VAL A 358 7.06 10.06 -2.86
CA VAL A 358 5.95 10.66 -3.61
C VAL A 358 5.89 10.14 -5.05
N ARG A 359 7.05 9.92 -5.69
CA ARG A 359 7.10 9.29 -7.02
C ARG A 359 6.49 7.89 -6.99
N ARG A 360 6.87 7.08 -5.99
CA ARG A 360 6.37 5.71 -5.80
C ARG A 360 4.88 5.69 -5.45
N TRP A 361 4.39 6.64 -4.66
CA TRP A 361 2.98 6.69 -4.27
C TRP A 361 2.02 6.85 -5.43
N PHE A 362 2.48 7.54 -6.47
CA PHE A 362 1.72 7.87 -7.65
C PHE A 362 2.23 7.11 -8.89
N ASP A 363 3.10 6.11 -8.71
CA ASP A 363 3.50 5.24 -9.79
C ASP A 363 2.27 4.47 -10.30
N ALA A 364 2.20 4.23 -11.61
CA ALA A 364 1.04 3.61 -12.25
C ALA A 364 0.79 2.17 -11.75
N ASP A 365 1.84 1.51 -11.22
CA ASP A 365 1.74 0.15 -10.68
C ASP A 365 1.12 0.10 -9.28
N TYR A 366 0.88 1.23 -8.61
CA TYR A 366 0.27 1.29 -7.28
C TYR A 366 -1.22 1.64 -7.36
N PRO A 367 -2.10 0.85 -6.70
CA PRO A 367 -3.50 1.21 -6.58
C PRO A 367 -3.68 2.58 -5.89
N PRO A 368 -4.63 3.43 -6.32
CA PRO A 368 -4.83 4.76 -5.76
C PRO A 368 -5.06 4.77 -4.23
N LEU A 369 -5.73 3.75 -3.70
CA LEU A 369 -5.99 3.62 -2.25
C LEU A 369 -4.86 2.94 -1.47
N TYR A 370 -3.79 2.47 -2.13
CA TYR A 370 -2.70 1.77 -1.45
C TYR A 370 -2.07 2.62 -0.34
N GLN A 371 -2.00 3.95 -0.53
CA GLN A 371 -1.46 4.85 0.49
C GLN A 371 -2.37 4.97 1.72
N ALA A 372 -3.69 4.83 1.55
CA ALA A 372 -4.67 4.86 2.63
C ALA A 372 -4.69 3.53 3.43
N ALA A 373 -4.39 2.41 2.77
CA ALA A 373 -4.46 1.06 3.33
C ALA A 373 -3.75 0.88 4.68
N TYR A 374 -2.57 1.51 4.85
CA TYR A 374 -1.74 1.43 6.06
C TYR A 374 -2.50 1.92 7.30
N LEU A 375 -2.91 3.19 7.28
CA LEU A 375 -3.52 3.82 8.45
C LEU A 375 -4.96 3.34 8.63
N VAL A 376 -5.74 3.23 7.54
CA VAL A 376 -7.14 2.80 7.61
C VAL A 376 -7.24 1.37 8.12
N GLY A 377 -6.46 0.44 7.53
CA GLY A 377 -6.43 -0.95 7.94
C GLY A 377 -6.02 -1.12 9.41
N ALA A 378 -5.03 -0.36 9.88
CA ALA A 378 -4.64 -0.40 11.27
C ALA A 378 -5.70 0.15 12.22
N LEU A 379 -6.40 1.23 11.86
CA LEU A 379 -7.50 1.76 12.66
C LEU A 379 -8.67 0.78 12.73
N GLN A 380 -9.00 0.11 11.62
CA GLN A 380 -9.97 -0.99 11.60
C GLN A 380 -9.56 -2.11 12.55
N LEU A 381 -8.32 -2.59 12.48
CA LEU A 381 -7.83 -3.67 13.35
C LEU A 381 -7.77 -3.26 14.83
N LEU A 382 -7.41 -2.00 15.14
CA LEU A 382 -7.45 -1.47 16.50
C LEU A 382 -8.87 -1.39 17.07
N GLU A 383 -9.84 -1.01 16.24
CA GLU A 383 -11.24 -0.99 16.65
C GLU A 383 -11.78 -2.41 16.83
N LEU A 384 -11.41 -3.34 15.95
CA LEU A 384 -11.77 -4.75 16.10
C LEU A 384 -11.14 -5.37 17.36
N ARG A 385 -9.89 -5.02 17.68
CA ARG A 385 -9.25 -5.37 18.96
C ARG A 385 -10.03 -4.79 20.14
N ARG A 386 -10.53 -3.55 20.05
CA ARG A 386 -11.39 -2.96 21.08
C ARG A 386 -12.69 -3.74 21.28
N GLU A 387 -13.36 -4.11 20.19
CA GLU A 387 -14.63 -4.86 20.22
C GLU A 387 -14.49 -6.30 20.76
N LEU A 388 -13.33 -6.93 20.57
CA LEU A 388 -13.11 -8.35 20.90
C LEU A 388 -12.22 -8.56 22.13
N VAL A 389 -11.11 -7.84 22.23
CA VAL A 389 -10.12 -8.01 23.31
C VAL A 389 -10.45 -7.11 24.48
N ASP A 390 -10.60 -5.80 24.26
CA ASP A 390 -10.88 -4.87 25.37
C ASP A 390 -12.27 -5.11 25.99
N ALA A 391 -13.21 -5.66 25.22
CA ALA A 391 -14.50 -6.13 25.72
C ALA A 391 -14.45 -7.51 26.41
N GLY A 392 -13.28 -8.14 26.50
CA GLY A 392 -13.06 -9.41 27.20
C GLY A 392 -13.59 -10.67 26.48
N ARG A 393 -13.89 -10.58 25.18
CA ARG A 393 -14.40 -11.73 24.39
C ARG A 393 -13.29 -12.68 23.94
N LEU A 394 -12.09 -12.15 23.72
CA LEU A 394 -10.88 -12.90 23.34
C LEU A 394 -9.67 -12.37 24.11
N THR A 395 -8.67 -13.22 24.33
CA THR A 395 -7.34 -12.74 24.74
C THR A 395 -6.60 -12.12 23.55
N GLU A 396 -5.53 -11.34 23.81
CA GLU A 396 -4.66 -10.79 22.76
C GLU A 396 -4.17 -11.88 21.80
N LYS A 397 -3.62 -12.96 22.34
CA LYS A 397 -3.17 -14.11 21.54
C LYS A 397 -4.28 -14.68 20.68
N GLN A 398 -5.45 -14.94 21.26
CA GLN A 398 -6.55 -15.55 20.53
C GLN A 398 -7.03 -14.65 19.39
N PHE A 399 -7.06 -13.33 19.60
CA PHE A 399 -7.42 -12.36 18.57
C PHE A 399 -6.44 -12.39 17.40
N HIS A 400 -5.14 -12.24 17.68
CA HIS A 400 -4.11 -12.21 16.64
C HIS A 400 -3.98 -13.55 15.90
N ASP A 401 -3.99 -14.67 16.62
CA ASP A 401 -3.88 -16.00 16.02
C ASP A 401 -5.08 -16.29 15.11
N ARG A 402 -6.30 -15.88 15.50
CA ARG A 402 -7.48 -16.02 14.64
C ARG A 402 -7.36 -15.16 13.39
N LEU A 403 -6.98 -13.88 13.51
CA LEU A 403 -6.78 -12.99 12.36
C LEU A 403 -5.82 -13.59 11.32
N LEU A 404 -4.70 -14.16 11.77
CA LEU A 404 -3.71 -14.80 10.90
C LEU A 404 -4.24 -16.02 10.12
N THR A 405 -5.38 -16.59 10.52
CA THR A 405 -6.01 -17.73 9.81
C THR A 405 -7.03 -17.31 8.75
N LEU A 406 -7.45 -16.04 8.73
CA LEU A 406 -8.55 -15.59 7.87
C LEU A 406 -8.13 -15.34 6.42
N GLY A 407 -6.84 -15.17 6.16
CA GLY A 407 -6.33 -14.57 4.92
C GLY A 407 -6.45 -13.03 4.96
N ALA A 408 -5.91 -12.35 3.95
CA ALA A 408 -5.94 -10.88 3.87
C ALA A 408 -7.24 -10.34 3.25
N VAL A 409 -8.39 -10.84 3.70
CA VAL A 409 -9.69 -10.34 3.25
C VAL A 409 -9.94 -8.90 3.73
N PRO A 410 -10.86 -8.13 3.10
CA PRO A 410 -11.30 -6.84 3.63
C PRO A 410 -11.60 -6.90 5.11
N VAL A 411 -11.16 -5.90 5.88
CA VAL A 411 -11.18 -5.97 7.35
C VAL A 411 -12.61 -6.05 7.89
N GLU A 412 -13.62 -5.52 7.19
CA GLU A 412 -15.03 -5.68 7.54
C GLU A 412 -15.51 -7.14 7.41
N LEU A 413 -15.01 -7.89 6.43
CA LEU A 413 -15.27 -9.34 6.31
C LEU A 413 -14.51 -10.12 7.39
N ALA A 414 -13.28 -9.74 7.71
CA ALA A 414 -12.54 -10.32 8.83
C ALA A 414 -13.30 -10.12 10.15
N ARG A 415 -13.88 -8.94 10.37
CA ARG A 415 -14.76 -8.65 11.50
C ARG A 415 -15.98 -9.56 11.52
N ALA A 416 -16.70 -9.74 10.40
CA ALA A 416 -17.84 -10.64 10.32
C ALA A 416 -17.47 -12.09 10.67
N LEU A 417 -16.33 -12.57 10.16
CA LEU A 417 -15.81 -13.92 10.46
C LEU A 417 -15.45 -14.11 11.94
N LEU A 418 -14.89 -13.09 12.61
CA LEU A 418 -14.57 -13.17 14.04
C LEU A 418 -15.80 -13.05 14.94
N LEU A 419 -16.83 -12.34 14.48
CA LEU A 419 -18.09 -12.12 15.18
C LEU A 419 -19.15 -13.18 14.88
N ASP A 420 -18.87 -14.12 13.98
CA ASP A 420 -19.82 -15.13 13.48
C ASP A 420 -21.10 -14.47 12.94
N THR A 421 -20.93 -13.44 12.12
CA THR A 421 -22.02 -12.66 11.52
C THR A 421 -22.26 -13.10 10.09
N GLU A 422 -23.43 -13.63 9.80
CA GLU A 422 -23.85 -13.91 8.42
C GLU A 422 -24.07 -12.61 7.65
N LEU A 423 -23.62 -12.60 6.39
CA LEU A 423 -23.76 -11.47 5.47
C LEU A 423 -24.51 -11.94 4.21
N ASP A 424 -25.39 -11.10 3.70
CA ASP A 424 -26.09 -11.32 2.43
C ASP A 424 -25.17 -11.10 1.22
N SER A 425 -25.51 -11.69 0.07
CA SER A 425 -24.70 -11.60 -1.14
C SER A 425 -24.58 -10.18 -1.73
N ASP A 426 -25.49 -9.29 -1.38
CA ASP A 426 -25.55 -7.88 -1.78
C ASP A 426 -25.03 -6.93 -0.68
N TYR A 427 -24.35 -7.46 0.33
CA TYR A 427 -23.84 -6.71 1.48
C TYR A 427 -23.03 -5.48 1.03
N LYS A 428 -23.37 -4.32 1.63
CA LYS A 428 -22.62 -3.08 1.49
C LYS A 428 -21.97 -2.72 2.82
N ALA A 429 -20.73 -2.21 2.72
CA ALA A 429 -19.97 -1.77 3.88
C ALA A 429 -20.76 -0.73 4.69
N ARG A 430 -20.90 -0.99 5.99
CA ARG A 430 -21.62 -0.11 6.93
C ARG A 430 -20.82 0.14 8.21
N TRP A 431 -19.68 -0.52 8.37
CA TRP A 431 -18.90 -0.42 9.60
C TRP A 431 -18.11 0.89 9.66
N ARG A 432 -18.53 1.75 10.60
CA ARG A 432 -17.88 3.02 10.92
C ARG A 432 -16.98 2.84 12.16
N TRP A 433 -15.72 2.48 11.93
CA TRP A 433 -14.72 2.16 12.98
C TRP A 433 -14.09 3.38 13.68
N TYR A 434 -14.37 4.60 13.20
CA TYR A 434 -13.92 5.85 13.81
C TYR A 434 -15.05 6.84 13.94
N LYS A 435 -15.09 7.49 15.11
CA LYS A 435 -16.04 8.55 15.40
C LYS A 435 -15.47 9.89 14.96
N LEU A 436 -15.99 10.43 13.86
CA LEU A 436 -15.70 11.79 13.41
C LEU A 436 -16.20 12.79 14.47
N ARG A 437 -15.45 13.86 14.67
CA ARG A 437 -15.89 14.98 15.51
C ARG A 437 -16.86 15.82 14.68
N THR A 438 -18.14 15.75 15.02
CA THR A 438 -19.19 16.64 14.48
C THR A 438 -18.97 18.09 14.88
#